data_AF-A0A1Y0Y0J5-F1
#
_entry.id   AF-A0A1Y0Y0J5-F1
#
_cell.length_a   1.000
_cell.length_b   1.000
_cell.length_c   1.000
_cell.angle_alpha   90.00
_cell.angle_beta   90.00
_cell.angle_gamma   90.00
#
_symmetry.space_group_name_H-M   'P 1'
#
loop_
_entity.id
_entity.type
_entity.pdbx_description
1 polymer ?
#
loop_
_entity_poly.entity_id
_entity_poly.type
_entity_poly.pdbx_seq_one_letter_code
_entity_poly.pdbx_strand_id
1 'polypeptide(L)'
;MNFLLSLGAIIFLSYLACGWIGVTESSRLTVAIVGGGILWALGTMGNIINKKSSQGEKSPTGQFRLGRYTAGVQEADLSPTMGGRCDIFCRLTIGYLDAKNDFTIRNIDVLNYTVAATPDGEIVPYYLMAFCEMRQAKRTFRADRILECSTENRKVDDLLGVLQKAPESTVFDRKITILQPVTVPAIIIEYQFRAPKFQRITVRSDVVGYTEQKVKTNYIKNMVFIEGRVDEKDDDKLLKADRIQNAWRADNNEPIQDLQSFLLGPQRKPMSVPNA
;
A
#
# COMPACT_ATOMS: atom_id res chain seq x y z
N MET A 1 33.80 5.43 -13.94
CA MET A 1 33.76 5.42 -15.42
C MET A 1 32.42 5.89 -15.99
N ASN A 2 31.27 5.43 -15.48
CA ASN A 2 29.93 5.81 -15.99
C ASN A 2 29.57 7.31 -15.89
N PHE A 3 30.21 8.04 -14.98
CA PHE A 3 29.97 9.47 -14.74
C PHE A 3 30.43 10.37 -15.90
N LEU A 4 31.65 10.14 -16.42
CA LEU A 4 32.20 10.89 -17.55
C LEU A 4 31.46 10.57 -18.86
N LEU A 5 31.00 9.32 -19.01
CA LEU A 5 30.15 8.91 -20.14
C LEU A 5 28.80 9.65 -20.14
N SER A 6 28.18 9.82 -18.96
CA SER A 6 26.91 10.57 -18.85
C SER A 6 27.05 12.05 -19.21
N LEU A 7 28.15 12.68 -18.80
CA LEU A 7 28.44 14.07 -19.13
C LEU A 7 28.70 14.25 -20.63
N GLY A 8 29.49 13.35 -21.23
CA GLY A 8 29.76 13.35 -22.66
C GLY A 8 28.48 13.20 -23.51
N ALA A 9 27.56 12.32 -23.09
CA ALA A 9 26.28 12.13 -23.78
C ALA A 9 25.38 13.39 -23.74
N ILE A 10 25.36 14.10 -22.60
CA ILE A 10 24.57 15.33 -22.46
C ILE A 10 25.17 16.45 -23.30
N ILE A 11 26.50 16.63 -23.31
CA ILE A 11 27.16 17.63 -24.16
C ILE A 11 26.89 17.34 -25.64
N PHE A 12 26.94 16.07 -26.05
CA PHE A 12 26.63 15.67 -27.43
C PHE A 12 25.17 15.98 -27.82
N LEU A 13 24.21 15.66 -26.94
CA LEU A 13 22.79 15.98 -27.17
C LEU A 13 22.54 17.49 -27.22
N SER A 14 23.15 18.26 -26.32
CA SER A 14 23.07 19.72 -26.34
C SER A 14 23.67 20.31 -27.61
N TYR A 15 24.78 19.74 -28.12
CA TYR A 15 25.35 20.13 -29.40
C TYR A 15 24.36 19.87 -30.55
N LEU A 16 23.74 18.69 -30.62
CA LEU A 16 22.73 18.39 -31.65
C LEU A 16 21.53 19.36 -31.57
N ALA A 17 21.00 19.61 -30.38
CA ALA A 17 19.88 20.53 -30.16
C ALA A 17 20.21 21.97 -30.58
N CYS A 18 21.43 22.46 -30.29
CA CYS A 18 21.84 23.82 -30.70
C CYS A 18 21.87 23.99 -32.23
N GLY A 19 22.20 22.94 -32.98
CA GLY A 19 22.15 22.99 -34.44
C GLY A 19 20.73 23.01 -34.98
N TRP A 20 19.80 22.33 -34.30
CA TRP A 20 18.39 22.36 -34.66
C TRP A 20 17.74 23.73 -34.41
N ILE A 21 18.22 24.46 -33.40
CA ILE A 21 17.75 25.81 -33.03
C ILE A 21 18.46 26.92 -33.84
N GLY A 22 19.39 26.55 -34.74
CA GLY A 22 20.05 27.50 -35.65
C GLY A 22 21.21 28.29 -35.01
N VAL A 23 21.81 27.78 -33.93
CA VAL A 23 23.01 28.37 -33.34
C VAL A 23 24.20 28.20 -34.30
N THR A 24 24.93 29.30 -34.53
CA THR A 24 26.11 29.29 -35.42
C THR A 24 27.17 28.31 -34.94
N GLU A 25 27.80 27.63 -35.89
CA GLU A 25 28.74 26.53 -35.65
C GLU A 25 29.94 26.96 -34.78
N SER A 26 30.39 28.21 -34.94
CA SER A 26 31.46 28.84 -34.14
C SER A 26 31.17 28.91 -32.65
N SER A 27 29.89 28.99 -32.26
CA SER A 27 29.45 29.16 -30.87
C SER A 27 28.81 27.88 -30.31
N ARG A 28 28.48 26.93 -31.18
CA ARG A 28 27.72 25.72 -30.87
C ARG A 28 28.43 24.80 -29.88
N LEU A 29 29.74 24.62 -30.04
CA LEU A 29 30.54 23.78 -29.13
C LEU A 29 30.63 24.41 -27.74
N THR A 30 30.86 25.72 -27.68
CA THR A 30 30.95 26.47 -26.40
C THR A 30 29.62 26.44 -25.65
N VAL A 31 28.50 26.67 -26.35
CA VAL A 31 27.15 26.59 -25.75
C VAL A 31 26.83 25.17 -25.30
N ALA A 32 27.22 24.14 -26.06
CA ALA A 32 26.98 22.75 -25.68
C ALA A 32 27.77 22.32 -24.44
N ILE A 33 29.02 22.78 -24.29
CA ILE A 33 29.85 22.48 -23.11
C ILE A 33 29.31 23.20 -21.87
N VAL A 34 29.03 24.51 -21.98
CA VAL A 34 28.52 25.31 -20.84
C VAL A 34 27.11 24.87 -20.47
N GLY A 35 26.21 24.76 -21.44
CA GLY A 35 24.82 24.34 -21.24
C GLY A 35 24.73 22.88 -20.76
N GLY A 36 25.49 21.98 -21.38
CA GLY A 36 25.55 20.57 -20.98
C GLY A 36 26.11 20.39 -19.57
N GLY A 37 27.14 21.16 -19.20
CA GLY A 37 27.70 21.17 -17.85
C GLY A 37 26.70 21.65 -16.79
N ILE A 38 25.98 22.73 -17.05
CA ILE A 38 24.94 23.26 -16.15
C ILE A 38 23.78 22.27 -16.01
N LEU A 39 23.28 21.71 -17.12
CA LEU A 39 22.19 20.72 -17.11
C LEU A 39 22.57 19.47 -16.34
N TRP A 40 23.81 19.01 -16.48
CA TRP A 40 24.31 17.87 -15.75
C TRP A 40 24.49 18.16 -14.25
N ALA A 41 24.97 19.34 -13.86
CA ALA A 41 25.03 19.77 -12.46
C ALA A 41 23.64 19.87 -11.82
N LEU A 42 22.65 20.40 -12.54
CA LEU A 42 21.26 20.44 -12.09
C LEU A 42 20.63 19.05 -12.01
N GLY A 43 20.90 18.17 -12.98
CA GLY A 43 20.42 16.79 -12.98
C GLY A 43 20.98 15.96 -11.82
N THR A 44 22.27 16.17 -11.48
CA THR A 44 22.90 15.52 -10.32
C THR A 44 22.37 16.08 -9.00
N MET A 45 22.18 17.40 -8.87
CA MET A 45 21.50 17.99 -7.71
C MET A 45 20.05 17.52 -7.56
N GLY A 46 19.29 17.42 -8.65
CA GLY A 46 17.94 16.87 -8.67
C GLY A 46 17.89 15.41 -8.22
N ASN A 47 18.87 14.59 -8.60
CA ASN A 47 19.02 13.22 -8.10
C ASN A 47 19.41 13.16 -6.62
N ILE A 48 20.21 14.11 -6.13
CA ILE A 48 20.54 14.21 -4.70
C ILE A 48 19.33 14.67 -3.88
N ILE A 49 18.52 15.59 -4.40
CA ILE A 49 17.30 16.07 -3.76
C ILE A 49 16.22 14.96 -3.76
N ASN A 50 16.05 14.23 -4.86
CA ASN A 50 15.17 13.05 -4.90
C ASN A 50 15.67 11.90 -4.00
N LYS A 51 16.99 11.78 -3.79
CA LYS A 51 17.55 10.86 -2.78
C LYS A 51 17.41 11.37 -1.35
N LYS A 52 17.27 12.69 -1.12
CA LYS A 52 17.07 13.28 0.21
C LYS A 52 15.59 13.36 0.60
N SER A 53 14.65 13.45 -0.34
CA SER A 53 13.21 13.36 -0.07
C SER A 53 12.75 11.94 0.28
N SER A 54 13.62 10.95 0.11
CA SER A 54 13.54 9.63 0.73
C SER A 54 14.41 9.60 2.00
N GLN A 55 14.17 10.52 2.93
CA GLN A 55 14.60 10.38 4.33
C GLN A 55 13.79 9.24 4.97
N GLY A 56 14.13 8.01 4.61
CA GLY A 56 14.00 6.89 5.52
C GLY A 56 14.90 7.19 6.72
N GLU A 57 14.33 7.02 7.90
CA GLU A 57 15.07 7.02 9.15
C GLU A 57 16.34 6.18 9.01
N LYS A 58 17.45 6.70 9.55
CA LYS A 58 18.75 6.03 9.55
C LYS A 58 18.57 4.59 10.03
N SER A 59 18.80 3.63 9.14
CA SER A 59 18.94 2.22 9.51
C SER A 59 19.98 2.11 10.62
N PRO A 60 19.66 1.54 11.80
CA PRO A 60 20.69 1.18 12.74
C PRO A 60 21.49 0.04 12.10
N THR A 61 22.74 0.27 11.73
CA THR A 61 23.71 -0.80 11.49
C THR A 61 23.97 -1.50 12.83
N GLY A 62 23.08 -2.43 13.19
CA GLY A 62 23.18 -3.31 14.34
C GLY A 62 22.86 -4.74 13.93
N GLN A 63 23.40 -5.72 14.65
CA GLN A 63 22.91 -7.10 14.56
C GLN A 63 21.44 -7.10 14.99
N PHE A 64 20.55 -7.18 14.02
CA PHE A 64 19.12 -7.26 14.28
C PHE A 64 18.80 -8.63 14.91
N ARG A 65 18.26 -8.62 16.12
CA ARG A 65 17.73 -9.84 16.75
C ARG A 65 16.37 -10.16 16.13
N LEU A 66 16.35 -11.22 15.33
CA LEU A 66 15.13 -11.79 14.79
C LEU A 66 14.31 -12.48 15.88
N GLY A 67 13.05 -12.75 15.56
CA GLY A 67 12.16 -13.52 16.39
C GLY A 67 11.54 -12.75 17.56
N ARG A 68 11.64 -11.42 17.58
CA ARG A 68 11.10 -10.59 18.67
C ARG A 68 9.63 -10.88 18.97
N TYR A 69 8.83 -11.11 17.92
CA TYR A 69 7.40 -11.41 18.02
C TYR A 69 7.07 -12.90 17.92
N THR A 70 8.08 -13.77 17.99
CA THR A 70 7.98 -15.23 17.91
C THR A 70 8.82 -15.90 19.01
N ALA A 71 8.82 -15.31 20.21
CA ALA A 71 9.54 -15.80 21.39
C ALA A 71 11.06 -16.01 21.18
N GLY A 72 11.68 -15.26 20.27
CA GLY A 72 13.10 -15.39 19.88
C GLY A 72 13.37 -16.48 18.85
N VAL A 73 12.34 -17.19 18.39
CA VAL A 73 12.43 -18.32 17.45
C VAL A 73 12.28 -17.85 16.01
N GLN A 74 13.05 -18.42 15.10
CA GLN A 74 13.00 -18.12 13.67
C GLN A 74 12.21 -19.18 12.90
N GLU A 75 11.80 -18.86 11.68
CA GLU A 75 10.96 -19.73 10.81
C GLU A 75 11.38 -21.20 10.78
N ALA A 76 12.68 -21.52 10.78
CA ALA A 76 13.16 -22.90 10.71
C ALA A 76 12.68 -23.80 11.87
N ASP A 77 12.45 -23.19 13.04
CA ASP A 77 12.06 -23.89 14.26
C ASP A 77 10.57 -23.66 14.61
N LEU A 78 9.82 -22.95 13.76
CA LEU A 78 8.40 -22.70 13.92
C LEU A 78 7.58 -23.76 13.17
N SER A 79 6.68 -24.41 13.89
CA SER A 79 5.78 -25.42 13.30
C SER A 79 4.41 -24.78 13.00
N PRO A 80 4.01 -24.63 11.71
CA PRO A 80 2.71 -24.08 11.37
C PRO A 80 1.59 -24.89 12.05
N THR A 81 0.64 -24.20 12.66
CA THR A 81 -0.44 -24.86 13.40
C THR A 81 -1.79 -24.22 13.12
N MET A 82 -2.86 -24.88 13.54
CA MET A 82 -4.21 -24.36 13.39
C MET A 82 -4.42 -23.16 14.30
N GLY A 83 -4.96 -22.09 13.70
CA GLY A 83 -5.23 -20.82 14.36
C GLY A 83 -4.97 -19.66 13.41
N GLY A 84 -5.16 -18.45 13.91
CA GLY A 84 -5.19 -17.25 13.08
C GLY A 84 -6.61 -16.79 12.77
N ARG A 85 -6.72 -15.65 12.11
CA ARG A 85 -8.00 -15.06 11.71
C ARG A 85 -7.89 -14.45 10.33
N CYS A 86 -8.98 -14.52 9.59
CA CYS A 86 -9.19 -13.81 8.33
C CYS A 86 -10.16 -12.64 8.58
N ASP A 87 -10.28 -11.76 7.59
CA ASP A 87 -11.26 -10.66 7.58
C ASP A 87 -11.12 -9.74 8.80
N ILE A 88 -9.88 -9.50 9.22
CA ILE A 88 -9.55 -8.48 10.22
C ILE A 88 -9.02 -7.24 9.52
N PHE A 89 -9.10 -6.09 10.17
CA PHE A 89 -8.32 -4.92 9.75
C PHE A 89 -7.46 -4.46 10.92
N CYS A 90 -6.15 -4.53 10.77
CA CYS A 90 -5.22 -4.03 11.76
C CYS A 90 -4.10 -3.24 11.08
N ARG A 91 -4.11 -1.92 11.24
CA ARG A 91 -3.07 -1.05 10.69
C ARG A 91 -1.85 -1.04 11.62
N LEU A 92 -0.72 -1.45 11.08
CA LEU A 92 0.56 -1.53 11.79
C LEU A 92 1.64 -0.75 11.04
N THR A 93 2.48 -0.05 11.78
CA THR A 93 3.78 0.43 11.30
C THR A 93 4.83 -0.55 11.80
N ILE A 94 5.49 -1.25 10.87
CA ILE A 94 6.48 -2.28 11.16
C ILE A 94 7.87 -1.88 10.68
N GLY A 95 8.89 -2.11 11.50
CA GLY A 95 10.28 -2.22 11.09
C GLY A 95 10.53 -3.66 10.63
N TYR A 96 10.70 -3.86 9.32
CA TYR A 96 10.76 -5.17 8.70
C TYR A 96 12.12 -5.41 8.04
N LEU A 97 12.73 -6.55 8.38
CA LEU A 97 13.94 -7.02 7.73
C LEU A 97 13.55 -7.91 6.54
N ASP A 98 13.76 -7.44 5.32
CA ASP A 98 13.38 -8.22 4.14
C ASP A 98 14.33 -9.40 3.87
N ALA A 99 14.02 -10.23 2.87
CA ALA A 99 14.79 -11.42 2.52
C ALA A 99 16.28 -11.16 2.22
N LYS A 100 16.63 -9.94 1.82
CA LYS A 100 18.01 -9.50 1.55
C LYS A 100 18.70 -8.92 2.77
N ASN A 101 18.02 -8.97 3.92
CA ASN A 101 18.41 -8.32 5.16
C ASN A 101 18.43 -6.78 5.08
N ASP A 102 17.63 -6.21 4.17
CA ASP A 102 17.44 -4.77 4.13
C ASP A 102 16.34 -4.37 5.11
N PHE A 103 16.70 -3.51 6.07
CA PHE A 103 15.76 -2.95 7.02
C PHE A 103 14.91 -1.87 6.35
N THR A 104 13.59 -1.98 6.51
CA THR A 104 12.63 -1.04 5.96
C THR A 104 11.48 -0.81 6.93
N ILE A 105 11.07 0.45 7.08
CA ILE A 105 9.86 0.80 7.83
C ILE A 105 8.68 0.83 6.86
N ARG A 106 7.60 0.14 7.20
CA ARG A 106 6.45 -0.05 6.33
C ARG A 106 5.16 0.14 7.11
N ASN A 107 4.23 0.87 6.52
CA ASN A 107 2.83 0.83 6.93
C ASN A 107 2.16 -0.33 6.21
N ILE A 108 1.55 -1.20 7.00
CA ILE A 108 0.82 -2.36 6.51
C ILE A 108 -0.59 -2.36 7.08
N ASP A 109 -1.54 -2.72 6.24
CA ASP A 109 -2.92 -2.97 6.66
C ASP A 109 -3.10 -4.50 6.67
N VAL A 110 -3.02 -5.11 7.86
CA VAL A 110 -3.14 -6.56 8.05
C VAL A 110 -4.58 -6.96 7.84
N LEU A 111 -4.78 -7.92 6.95
CA LEU A 111 -6.08 -8.46 6.56
C LEU A 111 -6.31 -9.83 7.21
N ASN A 112 -5.28 -10.68 7.17
CA ASN A 112 -5.31 -12.02 7.74
C ASN A 112 -3.98 -12.31 8.44
N TYR A 113 -4.00 -13.24 9.40
CA TYR A 113 -2.77 -13.80 9.96
C TYR A 113 -2.91 -15.28 10.25
N THR A 114 -1.77 -15.96 10.26
CA THR A 114 -1.61 -17.36 10.67
C THR A 114 -0.74 -17.44 11.92
N VAL A 115 -0.75 -18.61 12.58
CA VAL A 115 0.05 -18.86 13.78
C VAL A 115 0.92 -20.10 13.61
N ALA A 116 1.96 -20.20 14.43
CA ALA A 116 2.84 -21.35 14.54
C ALA A 116 3.09 -21.66 16.02
N ALA A 117 3.44 -22.90 16.30
CA ALA A 117 3.96 -23.31 17.61
C ALA A 117 5.49 -23.20 17.62
N THR A 118 6.05 -22.67 18.71
CA THR A 118 7.48 -22.75 19.01
C THR A 118 7.84 -24.17 19.47
N PRO A 119 9.14 -24.53 19.55
CA PRO A 119 9.57 -25.82 20.12
C PRO A 119 9.09 -26.05 21.56
N ASP A 120 8.90 -24.97 22.31
CA ASP A 120 8.38 -24.99 23.68
C ASP A 120 6.84 -25.08 23.74
N GLY A 121 6.16 -25.10 22.59
CA GLY A 121 4.70 -25.20 22.48
C GLY A 121 3.95 -23.87 22.59
N GLU A 122 4.66 -22.74 22.65
CA GLU A 122 4.03 -21.41 22.65
C GLU A 122 3.45 -21.09 21.27
N ILE A 123 2.20 -20.61 21.24
CA ILE A 123 1.55 -20.18 20.00
C ILE A 123 1.94 -18.73 19.72
N VAL A 124 2.55 -18.50 18.56
CA VAL A 124 3.08 -17.20 18.12
C VAL A 124 2.54 -16.82 16.75
N PRO A 125 2.47 -15.52 16.39
CA PRO A 125 2.11 -15.11 15.04
C PRO A 125 3.15 -15.65 14.06
N TYR A 126 2.72 -16.08 12.88
CA TYR A 126 3.62 -16.68 11.90
C TYR A 126 3.73 -15.86 10.62
N TYR A 127 2.66 -15.83 9.81
CA TYR A 127 2.58 -14.94 8.66
C TYR A 127 1.45 -13.93 8.82
N LEU A 128 1.74 -12.68 8.47
CA LEU A 128 0.74 -11.62 8.29
C LEU A 128 0.52 -11.40 6.80
N MET A 129 -0.71 -11.61 6.33
CA MET A 129 -1.12 -11.20 4.98
C MET A 129 -1.63 -9.77 5.08
N ALA A 130 -0.91 -8.84 4.46
CA ALA A 130 -1.20 -7.43 4.60
C ALA A 130 -1.01 -6.66 3.29
N PHE A 131 -1.80 -5.60 3.11
CA PHE A 131 -1.53 -4.62 2.07
C PHE A 131 -0.36 -3.74 2.51
N CYS A 132 0.69 -3.68 1.69
CA CYS A 132 1.88 -2.88 1.96
C CYS A 132 1.82 -1.56 1.20
N GLU A 133 1.70 -0.43 1.92
CA GLU A 133 1.61 0.89 1.28
C GLU A 133 2.86 1.23 0.47
N MET A 134 4.05 0.85 0.94
CA MET A 134 5.30 1.09 0.21
C MET A 134 5.33 0.38 -1.15
N ARG A 135 4.73 -0.81 -1.25
CA ARG A 135 4.73 -1.63 -2.48
C ARG A 135 3.44 -1.53 -3.27
N GLN A 136 2.39 -0.91 -2.70
CA GLN A 136 1.05 -0.80 -3.29
C GLN A 136 0.48 -2.17 -3.71
N ALA A 137 0.75 -3.20 -2.90
CA ALA A 137 0.36 -4.57 -3.17
C ALA A 137 0.25 -5.38 -1.87
N LYS A 138 -0.55 -6.46 -1.92
CA LYS A 138 -0.57 -7.47 -0.86
C LYS A 138 0.77 -8.21 -0.79
N ARG A 139 1.23 -8.45 0.43
CA ARG A 139 2.45 -9.19 0.71
C ARG A 139 2.27 -10.04 1.96
N THR A 140 2.96 -11.16 1.98
CA THR A 140 3.12 -11.99 3.16
C THR A 140 4.34 -11.51 3.93
N PHE A 141 4.12 -11.14 5.19
CA PHE A 141 5.16 -10.73 6.12
C PHE A 141 5.38 -11.84 7.13
N ARG A 142 6.64 -12.21 7.32
CA ARG A 142 7.05 -13.14 8.36
C ARG A 142 7.13 -12.43 9.70
N ALA A 143 6.43 -12.93 10.71
CA ALA A 143 6.41 -12.33 12.04
C ALA A 143 7.79 -12.34 12.71
N ASP A 144 8.60 -13.38 12.48
CA ASP A 144 9.97 -13.48 13.01
C ASP A 144 10.92 -12.42 12.42
N ARG A 145 10.58 -11.80 11.29
CA ARG A 145 11.35 -10.73 10.64
C ARG A 145 10.89 -9.33 10.98
N ILE A 146 9.86 -9.20 11.82
CA ILE A 146 9.42 -7.92 12.36
C ILE A 146 10.31 -7.59 13.57
N LEU A 147 11.02 -6.47 13.47
CA LEU A 147 11.94 -6.01 14.52
C LEU A 147 11.28 -5.00 15.44
N GLU A 148 10.38 -4.19 14.88
CA GLU A 148 9.65 -3.15 15.58
C GLU A 148 8.22 -3.14 15.06
N CYS A 149 7.26 -2.90 15.93
CA CYS A 149 5.86 -2.79 15.58
C CYS A 149 5.21 -1.70 16.43
N SER A 150 4.34 -0.91 15.80
CA SER A 150 3.54 0.10 16.47
C SER A 150 2.17 0.28 15.81
N THR A 151 1.18 0.70 16.59
CA THR A 151 -0.17 1.08 16.16
C THR A 151 -0.38 2.55 16.47
N GLU A 152 -0.70 3.42 15.50
CA GLU A 152 -1.08 4.83 15.72
C GLU A 152 -0.35 5.54 16.90
N ASN A 153 0.98 5.40 16.98
CA ASN A 153 1.89 5.94 18.01
C ASN A 153 2.03 5.17 19.34
N ARG A 154 1.55 3.93 19.43
CA ARG A 154 1.81 3.02 20.55
C ARG A 154 2.68 1.87 20.08
N LYS A 155 3.77 1.62 20.82
CA LYS A 155 4.61 0.45 20.61
C LYS A 155 3.82 -0.83 20.91
N VAL A 156 3.96 -1.81 20.03
CA VAL A 156 3.37 -3.15 20.20
C VAL A 156 4.46 -4.07 20.71
N ASP A 157 4.33 -4.56 21.93
CA ASP A 157 5.21 -5.58 22.50
C ASP A 157 4.60 -7.00 22.36
N ASP A 158 3.28 -7.14 22.45
CA ASP A 158 2.54 -8.38 22.18
C ASP A 158 1.76 -8.27 20.85
N LEU A 159 2.37 -8.76 19.77
CA LEU A 159 1.76 -8.73 18.44
C LEU A 159 0.58 -9.70 18.33
N LEU A 160 0.67 -10.89 18.95
CA LEU A 160 -0.41 -11.86 18.86
C LEU A 160 -1.67 -11.34 19.53
N GLY A 161 -1.55 -10.79 20.74
CA GLY A 161 -2.68 -10.23 21.46
C GLY A 161 -3.31 -9.06 20.72
N VAL A 162 -2.52 -8.22 20.04
CA VAL A 162 -3.05 -7.15 19.18
C VAL A 162 -3.83 -7.72 18.00
N LEU A 163 -3.33 -8.75 17.33
CA LEU A 163 -3.99 -9.40 16.18
C LEU A 163 -5.23 -10.20 16.60
N GLN A 164 -5.21 -10.84 17.77
CA GLN A 164 -6.36 -11.55 18.32
C GLN A 164 -7.48 -10.61 18.73
N LYS A 165 -7.12 -9.47 19.33
CA LYS A 165 -8.06 -8.39 19.67
C LYS A 165 -8.42 -7.53 18.48
N ALA A 166 -7.76 -7.71 17.33
CA ALA A 166 -8.08 -6.97 16.12
C ALA A 166 -9.54 -7.26 15.76
N PRO A 167 -10.40 -6.24 15.77
CA PRO A 167 -11.78 -6.45 15.39
C PRO A 167 -11.84 -6.79 13.89
N GLU A 168 -12.93 -7.44 13.47
CA GLU A 168 -13.33 -7.45 12.05
C GLU A 168 -13.57 -6.00 11.54
N SER A 169 -13.64 -5.04 12.46
CA SER A 169 -13.79 -3.61 12.21
C SER A 169 -12.92 -2.72 13.11
N THR A 170 -11.87 -2.03 12.63
CA THR A 170 -11.00 -1.18 13.48
C THR A 170 -11.12 0.32 13.19
N VAL A 171 -10.63 1.16 14.09
CA VAL A 171 -10.50 2.60 13.85
C VAL A 171 -9.37 2.86 12.85
N PHE A 172 -9.71 3.48 11.72
CA PHE A 172 -8.81 3.96 10.67
C PHE A 172 -9.06 5.46 10.51
N ASP A 173 -8.02 6.28 10.66
CA ASP A 173 -8.13 7.75 10.57
C ASP A 173 -9.25 8.31 11.47
N ARG A 174 -9.29 7.83 12.72
CA ARG A 174 -10.31 8.18 13.73
C ARG A 174 -11.75 7.79 13.39
N LYS A 175 -11.97 6.93 12.39
CA LYS A 175 -13.29 6.39 11.99
C LYS A 175 -13.30 4.86 12.08
N ILE A 176 -14.36 4.27 12.62
CA ILE A 176 -14.49 2.80 12.68
C ILE A 176 -14.70 2.29 11.26
N THR A 177 -13.73 1.57 10.71
CA THR A 177 -13.79 0.80 9.46
C THR A 177 -14.27 -0.61 9.77
N ILE A 178 -15.36 -1.01 9.16
CA ILE A 178 -15.99 -2.32 9.19
C ILE A 178 -15.64 -3.05 7.89
N LEU A 179 -15.25 -4.31 8.01
CA LEU A 179 -15.13 -5.21 6.88
C LEU A 179 -16.45 -5.95 6.68
N GLN A 180 -16.93 -5.95 5.44
CA GLN A 180 -18.06 -6.76 5.05
C GLN A 180 -17.65 -7.64 3.87
N PRO A 181 -17.68 -8.98 4.01
CA PRO A 181 -17.57 -9.85 2.87
C PRO A 181 -18.78 -9.61 1.97
N VAL A 182 -18.52 -9.31 0.70
CA VAL A 182 -19.57 -9.08 -0.29
C VAL A 182 -19.17 -9.81 -1.55
N THR A 183 -19.94 -10.84 -1.90
CA THR A 183 -19.87 -11.44 -3.23
C THR A 183 -20.77 -10.62 -4.15
N VAL A 184 -20.16 -9.74 -4.95
CA VAL A 184 -20.87 -9.01 -6.01
C VAL A 184 -20.49 -9.56 -7.39
N PRO A 185 -21.40 -9.47 -8.38
CA PRO A 185 -21.03 -9.70 -9.77
C PRO A 185 -19.89 -8.76 -10.18
N ALA A 186 -19.12 -9.16 -11.19
CA ALA A 186 -18.01 -8.37 -11.68
C ALA A 186 -18.44 -6.92 -11.95
N ILE A 187 -17.64 -5.97 -11.47
CA ILE A 187 -17.80 -4.54 -11.75
C ILE A 187 -16.62 -4.07 -12.58
N ILE A 188 -16.83 -3.06 -13.40
CA ILE A 188 -15.77 -2.37 -14.10
C ILE A 188 -15.52 -1.06 -13.37
N ILE A 189 -14.29 -0.77 -12.99
CA ILE A 189 -13.94 0.49 -12.34
C ILE A 189 -12.83 1.21 -13.10
N GLU A 190 -12.86 2.53 -13.05
CA GLU A 190 -11.78 3.39 -13.48
C GLU A 190 -10.86 3.67 -12.28
N TYR A 191 -9.72 2.98 -12.23
CA TYR A 191 -8.81 2.99 -11.08
C TYR A 191 -7.47 3.63 -11.41
N GLN A 192 -6.96 4.47 -10.50
CA GLN A 192 -5.66 5.08 -10.64
C GLN A 192 -4.57 4.27 -9.94
N PHE A 193 -3.86 3.36 -10.62
CA PHE A 193 -2.73 2.63 -10.01
C PHE A 193 -1.49 3.49 -9.76
N ARG A 194 -1.24 4.50 -10.62
CA ARG A 194 -0.18 5.50 -10.47
C ARG A 194 -0.68 6.81 -11.06
N ALA A 195 -0.60 7.89 -10.30
CA ALA A 195 -0.98 9.21 -10.78
C ALA A 195 -0.12 9.60 -12.01
N PRO A 196 -0.70 10.31 -13.01
CA PRO A 196 -2.10 10.76 -13.08
C PRO A 196 -3.05 9.80 -13.81
N LYS A 197 -2.58 8.65 -14.30
CA LYS A 197 -3.32 7.83 -15.27
C LYS A 197 -4.34 6.92 -14.58
N PHE A 198 -5.58 7.02 -15.05
CA PHE A 198 -6.63 6.06 -14.73
C PHE A 198 -6.64 4.93 -15.75
N GLN A 199 -6.95 3.73 -15.27
CA GLN A 199 -7.10 2.54 -16.09
C GLN A 199 -8.44 1.89 -15.77
N ARG A 200 -9.19 1.55 -16.81
CA ARG A 200 -10.40 0.75 -16.68
C ARG A 200 -10.01 -0.71 -16.45
N ILE A 201 -10.51 -1.28 -15.37
CA ILE A 201 -10.25 -2.66 -14.95
C ILE A 201 -11.56 -3.35 -14.53
N THR A 202 -11.62 -4.66 -14.69
CA THR A 202 -12.74 -5.48 -14.21
C THR A 202 -12.36 -6.08 -12.87
N VAL A 203 -13.24 -5.97 -11.87
CA VAL A 203 -13.03 -6.44 -10.50
C VAL A 203 -14.15 -7.39 -10.11
N ARG A 204 -13.79 -8.58 -9.63
CA ARG A 204 -14.69 -9.47 -8.89
C ARG A 204 -14.34 -9.33 -7.42
N SER A 205 -15.20 -8.67 -6.65
CA SER A 205 -14.94 -8.36 -5.24
C SER A 205 -15.42 -9.48 -4.35
N ASP A 206 -14.63 -9.75 -3.31
CA ASP A 206 -14.95 -10.68 -2.24
C ASP A 206 -15.11 -9.95 -0.89
N VAL A 207 -14.39 -8.84 -0.69
CA VAL A 207 -14.42 -8.05 0.55
C VAL A 207 -14.50 -6.56 0.25
N VAL A 208 -15.37 -5.84 0.97
CA VAL A 208 -15.45 -4.38 0.94
C VAL A 208 -15.22 -3.83 2.34
N GLY A 209 -14.23 -2.96 2.48
CA GLY A 209 -13.98 -2.22 3.71
C GLY A 209 -14.67 -0.87 3.68
N TYR A 210 -15.38 -0.49 4.74
CA TYR A 210 -16.11 0.78 4.82
C TYR A 210 -16.12 1.34 6.23
N THR A 211 -16.13 2.65 6.43
CA THR A 211 -16.34 3.26 7.76
C THR A 211 -17.81 3.48 8.05
N GLU A 212 -18.21 3.36 9.32
CA GLU A 212 -19.52 3.83 9.78
C GLU A 212 -19.38 5.05 10.70
N GLN A 213 -20.11 6.10 10.36
CA GLN A 213 -20.26 7.28 11.20
C GLN A 213 -21.74 7.47 11.54
N LYS A 214 -22.05 7.47 12.84
CA LYS A 214 -23.38 7.85 13.33
C LYS A 214 -23.55 9.37 13.21
N VAL A 215 -24.52 9.80 12.42
CA VAL A 215 -24.92 11.20 12.27
C VAL A 215 -26.38 11.32 12.67
N LYS A 216 -26.63 11.88 13.86
CA LYS A 216 -27.96 11.92 14.50
C LYS A 216 -28.55 10.51 14.65
N THR A 217 -29.59 10.20 13.90
CA THR A 217 -30.29 8.90 13.88
C THR A 217 -29.84 7.98 12.75
N ASN A 218 -28.98 8.46 11.84
CA ASN A 218 -28.56 7.72 10.66
C ASN A 218 -27.12 7.20 10.81
N TYR A 219 -26.83 6.09 10.13
CA TYR A 219 -25.47 5.59 9.95
C TYR A 219 -25.04 5.86 8.52
N ILE A 220 -24.03 6.70 8.37
CA ILE A 220 -23.40 6.95 7.07
C ILE A 220 -22.26 5.95 6.95
N LYS A 221 -22.40 5.03 6.00
CA LYS A 221 -21.28 4.19 5.56
C LYS A 221 -20.39 5.05 4.66
N ASN A 222 -19.07 4.88 4.68
CA ASN A 222 -18.17 5.44 3.66
C ASN A 222 -17.20 4.36 3.21
N MET A 223 -17.23 3.96 1.95
CA MET A 223 -16.32 2.92 1.44
C MET A 223 -14.87 3.38 1.54
N VAL A 224 -13.99 2.49 2.02
CA VAL A 224 -12.55 2.73 2.17
C VAL A 224 -11.77 1.98 1.10
N PHE A 225 -12.13 0.72 0.83
CA PHE A 225 -11.50 -0.08 -0.22
C PHE A 225 -12.40 -1.22 -0.70
N ILE A 226 -12.05 -1.74 -1.87
CA ILE A 226 -12.59 -2.98 -2.46
C ILE A 226 -11.43 -3.96 -2.60
N GLU A 227 -11.63 -5.21 -2.21
CA GLU A 227 -10.67 -6.28 -2.37
C GLU A 227 -11.24 -7.38 -3.26
N GLY A 228 -10.51 -7.70 -4.32
CA GLY A 228 -10.95 -8.71 -5.27
C GLY A 228 -10.01 -8.93 -6.45
N ARG A 229 -10.36 -9.91 -7.28
CA ARG A 229 -9.60 -10.28 -8.47
C ARG A 229 -9.78 -9.26 -9.58
N VAL A 230 -8.66 -8.85 -10.17
CA VAL A 230 -8.63 -7.83 -11.23
C VAL A 230 -8.29 -8.46 -12.58
N ASP A 231 -9.13 -8.25 -13.58
CA ASP A 231 -8.96 -8.75 -14.95
C ASP A 231 -8.63 -10.25 -15.00
N GLU A 232 -9.30 -11.04 -14.16
CA GLU A 232 -9.13 -12.49 -14.03
C GLU A 232 -7.73 -12.94 -13.61
N LYS A 233 -6.93 -12.05 -13.02
CA LYS A 233 -5.66 -12.42 -12.40
C LYS A 233 -5.91 -13.22 -11.12
N ASP A 234 -5.00 -14.15 -10.85
CA ASP A 234 -5.07 -15.05 -9.69
C ASP A 234 -4.91 -14.32 -8.35
N ASP A 235 -4.26 -13.16 -8.35
CA ASP A 235 -4.03 -12.37 -7.13
C ASP A 235 -5.11 -11.31 -6.91
N ASP A 236 -5.76 -11.40 -5.75
CA ASP A 236 -6.64 -10.34 -5.25
C ASP A 236 -5.87 -9.05 -5.00
N LYS A 237 -6.46 -7.93 -5.42
CA LYS A 237 -5.92 -6.59 -5.20
C LYS A 237 -6.81 -5.81 -4.27
N LEU A 238 -6.18 -5.05 -3.37
CA LEU A 238 -6.84 -4.04 -2.56
C LEU A 238 -6.84 -2.71 -3.33
N LEU A 239 -8.03 -2.20 -3.59
CA LEU A 239 -8.31 -1.04 -4.42
C LEU A 239 -8.93 0.05 -3.53
N LYS A 240 -8.12 1.02 -3.11
CA LYS A 240 -8.60 2.12 -2.25
C LYS A 240 -9.68 2.95 -2.93
N ALA A 241 -10.76 3.26 -2.21
CA ALA A 241 -11.95 3.93 -2.74
C ALA A 241 -11.67 5.34 -3.27
N ASP A 242 -10.74 6.07 -2.64
CA ASP A 242 -10.30 7.42 -3.05
C ASP A 242 -9.57 7.45 -4.41
N ARG A 243 -9.19 6.28 -4.95
CA ARG A 243 -8.51 6.13 -6.25
C ARG A 243 -9.42 5.59 -7.34
N ILE A 244 -10.71 5.41 -7.03
CA ILE A 244 -11.75 5.00 -7.96
C ILE A 244 -12.48 6.26 -8.43
N GLN A 245 -12.52 6.49 -9.74
CA GLN A 245 -13.20 7.66 -10.29
C GLN A 245 -14.64 7.35 -10.73
N ASN A 246 -14.80 6.24 -11.45
CA ASN A 246 -16.07 5.83 -12.05
C ASN A 246 -16.23 4.31 -11.96
N ALA A 247 -17.48 3.84 -11.99
CA ALA A 247 -17.78 2.42 -12.00
C ALA A 247 -18.97 2.08 -12.91
N TRP A 248 -18.97 0.87 -13.44
CA TRP A 248 -19.99 0.29 -14.30
C TRP A 248 -20.22 -1.17 -13.93
N ARG A 249 -21.41 -1.69 -14.25
CA ARG A 249 -21.64 -3.13 -14.15
C ARG A 249 -20.93 -3.85 -15.30
N ALA A 250 -20.34 -5.02 -15.05
CA ALA A 250 -19.57 -5.71 -16.09
C ALA A 250 -20.45 -6.43 -17.13
N ASP A 251 -21.70 -6.74 -16.81
CA ASP A 251 -22.65 -7.45 -17.68
C ASP A 251 -23.19 -6.57 -18.80
N ASN A 252 -23.51 -5.32 -18.50
CA ASN A 252 -24.19 -4.42 -19.43
C ASN A 252 -23.52 -3.04 -19.60
N ASN A 253 -22.37 -2.80 -18.95
CA ASN A 253 -21.68 -1.50 -18.93
C ASN A 253 -22.56 -0.33 -18.43
N GLU A 254 -23.63 -0.59 -17.68
CA GLU A 254 -24.43 0.48 -17.10
C GLU A 254 -23.64 1.21 -16.01
N PRO A 255 -23.61 2.55 -16.03
CA PRO A 255 -22.93 3.33 -15.00
C PRO A 255 -23.53 3.10 -13.62
N ILE A 256 -22.66 2.84 -12.64
CA ILE A 256 -23.03 2.77 -11.23
C ILE A 256 -22.83 4.16 -10.63
N GLN A 257 -23.92 4.91 -10.46
CA GLN A 257 -23.87 6.30 -9.97
C GLN A 257 -23.39 6.41 -8.51
N ASP A 258 -23.72 5.42 -7.68
CA ASP A 258 -23.27 5.34 -6.30
C ASP A 258 -22.69 3.93 -6.06
N LEU A 259 -21.39 3.79 -6.30
CA LEU A 259 -20.67 2.54 -6.12
C LEU A 259 -20.78 2.03 -4.68
N GLN A 260 -20.80 2.94 -3.72
CA GLN A 260 -20.86 2.57 -2.32
C GLN A 260 -22.22 1.98 -1.96
N SER A 261 -23.33 2.65 -2.31
CA SER A 261 -24.67 2.10 -2.06
C SER A 261 -24.93 0.84 -2.87
N PHE A 262 -24.30 0.70 -4.04
CA PHE A 262 -24.36 -0.52 -4.83
C PHE A 262 -23.70 -1.71 -4.10
N LEU A 263 -22.52 -1.51 -3.52
CA LEU A 263 -21.75 -2.59 -2.86
C LEU A 263 -22.17 -2.87 -1.41
N LEU A 264 -22.51 -1.84 -0.64
CA LEU A 264 -22.82 -1.95 0.79
C LEU A 264 -24.33 -2.02 1.08
N GLY A 265 -25.15 -1.97 0.03
CA GLY A 265 -26.59 -1.83 0.09
C GLY A 265 -27.06 -0.38 0.34
N PRO A 266 -28.37 -0.12 0.22
CA PRO A 266 -28.91 1.22 0.43
C PRO A 266 -28.60 1.71 1.84
N GLN A 267 -28.13 2.95 1.95
CA GLN A 267 -28.03 3.61 3.25
C GLN A 267 -29.41 3.59 3.91
N ARG A 268 -29.52 3.08 5.15
CA ARG A 268 -30.80 3.05 5.87
C ARG A 268 -31.32 4.49 5.95
N LYS A 269 -32.37 4.78 5.18
CA LYS A 269 -33.10 6.05 5.29
C LYS A 269 -33.69 6.15 6.69
N PRO A 270 -33.83 7.38 7.23
CA PRO A 270 -34.51 7.57 8.50
C PRO A 270 -35.88 6.93 8.42
N MET A 271 -36.21 6.09 9.41
CA MET A 271 -37.61 5.75 9.67
C MET A 271 -38.34 7.09 9.86
N SER A 272 -39.22 7.43 8.92
CA SER A 272 -40.17 8.50 9.13
C SER A 272 -40.95 8.12 10.37
N VAL A 273 -40.78 8.88 11.45
CA VAL A 273 -41.67 8.82 12.60
C VAL A 273 -43.07 9.07 12.03
N PRO A 274 -44.04 8.16 12.19
CA PRO A 274 -45.40 8.46 11.78
C PRO A 274 -45.83 9.69 12.59
N ASN A 275 -46.23 10.76 11.90
CA ASN A 275 -46.79 11.93 12.56
C ASN A 275 -47.94 11.47 13.44
N ALA A 276 -47.77 11.61 14.75
CA ALA A 276 -48.82 11.45 15.75
C ALA A 276 -49.71 12.69 15.78
#